data_AF-A0A3N5P953-F1
#
_entry.id   AF-A0A3N5P953-F1
#
_cell.length_a   1.000
_cell.length_b   1.000
_cell.length_c   1.000
_cell.angle_alpha   90.00
_cell.angle_beta   90.00
_cell.angle_gamma   90.00
#
_symmetry.space_group_name_H-M   'P 1'
#
loop_
_entity.id
_entity.type
_entity.pdbx_description
1 polymer ?
#
loop_
_entity_poly.entity_id
_entity_poly.type
_entity_poly.pdbx_seq_one_letter_code
_entity_poly.pdbx_strand_id
1 'polypeptide(L)'
;QFHQVGVDLEQWMRLAASVLARTAQSAAVVTSLRMEQSRLRHLELISIQETMVLLIVVLEGGIVRQQMLALEESLDQDTLTQAANRLNDLCAGASANRIALRRAQLGAAEQQILDVVVRIMKRVDDQTDLHLYRDGLVHILHQPEFALPESARNVVHLLEDRTLLEDLLTEMLEVGGVQVVIGGEGRWNELKECSLVVSPYGVSGEARGALGVMGPMRMPYSRAISTVRYVAGLLSDLFREVYGGGEELST
;
A
#
# COMPACT_ATOMS: atom_id res chain seq x y z
N GLN A 1 6.41 -11.25 -23.40
CA GLN A 1 5.02 -10.78 -23.20
C GLN A 1 4.82 -10.11 -21.83
N PHE A 2 5.24 -10.70 -20.69
CA PHE A 2 5.13 -10.03 -19.37
C PHE A 2 5.88 -8.67 -19.25
N HIS A 3 7.00 -8.49 -19.96
CA HIS A 3 7.75 -7.22 -19.94
C HIS A 3 7.00 -6.06 -20.62
N GLN A 4 6.06 -6.34 -21.53
CA GLN A 4 5.24 -5.29 -22.17
C GLN A 4 4.16 -4.76 -21.22
N VAL A 5 3.53 -5.64 -20.43
CA VAL A 5 2.48 -5.24 -19.48
C VAL A 5 3.03 -4.32 -18.38
N GLY A 6 4.25 -4.59 -17.89
CA GLY A 6 4.92 -3.70 -16.93
C GLY A 6 5.25 -2.32 -17.52
N VAL A 7 5.74 -2.28 -18.77
CA VAL A 7 6.06 -1.03 -19.48
C VAL A 7 4.80 -0.21 -19.76
N ASP A 8 3.67 -0.85 -20.06
CA ASP A 8 2.39 -0.16 -20.25
C ASP A 8 1.92 0.45 -18.93
N LEU A 9 2.01 -0.27 -17.81
CA LEU A 9 1.54 0.19 -16.50
C LEU A 9 2.22 1.49 -16.04
N GLU A 10 3.55 1.57 -16.20
CA GLU A 10 4.29 2.78 -15.84
C GLU A 10 3.85 3.99 -16.69
N GLN A 11 3.56 3.76 -17.98
CA GLN A 11 3.07 4.81 -18.87
C GLN A 11 1.69 5.32 -18.43
N TRP A 12 0.80 4.42 -18.01
CA TRP A 12 -0.51 4.79 -17.46
C TRP A 12 -0.35 5.66 -16.20
N MET A 13 0.57 5.34 -15.30
CA MET A 13 0.78 6.13 -14.08
C MET A 13 1.34 7.52 -14.39
N ARG A 14 2.29 7.61 -15.33
CA ARG A 14 2.80 8.90 -15.82
C ARG A 14 1.71 9.73 -16.49
N LEU A 15 0.87 9.11 -17.31
CA LEU A 15 -0.25 9.77 -17.97
C LEU A 15 -1.26 10.28 -16.94
N ALA A 16 -1.59 9.48 -15.93
CA ALA A 16 -2.49 9.87 -14.85
C ALA A 16 -1.95 11.07 -14.07
N ALA A 17 -0.68 11.07 -13.69
CA ALA A 17 -0.02 12.22 -13.06
C ALA A 17 -0.12 13.47 -13.94
N SER A 18 0.12 13.34 -15.24
CA SER A 18 0.04 14.46 -16.18
C SER A 18 -1.38 15.01 -16.35
N VAL A 19 -2.37 14.12 -16.46
CA VAL A 19 -3.80 14.50 -16.56
C VAL A 19 -4.26 15.18 -15.28
N LEU A 20 -3.90 14.65 -14.11
CA LEU A 20 -4.18 15.26 -12.81
C LEU A 20 -3.59 16.65 -12.71
N ALA A 21 -2.29 16.78 -12.99
CA ALA A 21 -1.56 18.04 -12.90
C ALA A 21 -2.19 19.13 -13.77
N ARG A 22 -2.49 18.78 -15.04
CA ARG A 22 -3.08 19.71 -16.01
C ARG A 22 -4.51 20.09 -15.64
N THR A 23 -5.32 19.14 -15.18
CA THR A 23 -6.74 19.39 -14.86
C THR A 23 -6.90 20.17 -13.56
N ALA A 24 -6.08 19.87 -12.56
CA ALA A 24 -6.09 20.58 -11.29
C ALA A 24 -5.37 21.94 -11.36
N GLN A 25 -4.47 22.15 -12.33
CA GLN A 25 -3.51 23.25 -12.39
C GLN A 25 -2.65 23.29 -11.13
N SER A 26 -2.05 22.14 -10.81
CA SER A 26 -1.32 21.88 -9.57
C SER A 26 -0.26 20.81 -9.81
N ALA A 27 0.61 20.58 -8.82
CA ALA A 27 1.48 19.41 -8.85
C ALA A 27 0.64 18.16 -8.58
N ALA A 28 1.00 17.04 -9.20
CA ALA A 28 0.32 15.77 -9.04
C ALA A 28 1.32 14.68 -8.66
N VAL A 29 0.86 13.78 -7.80
CA VAL A 29 1.60 12.61 -7.32
C VAL A 29 0.72 11.38 -7.56
N VAL A 30 1.32 10.31 -8.05
CA VAL A 30 0.67 9.01 -8.25
C VAL A 30 1.65 7.95 -7.80
N THR A 31 1.23 7.02 -6.94
CA THR A 31 2.04 5.84 -6.61
C THR A 31 1.71 4.71 -7.58
N SER A 32 2.63 3.77 -7.77
CA SER A 32 2.26 2.45 -8.29
C SER A 32 1.25 1.77 -7.35
N LEU A 33 0.55 0.77 -7.88
CA LEU A 33 -0.20 -0.14 -7.03
C LEU A 33 0.78 -0.93 -6.17
N ARG A 34 0.51 -0.98 -4.87
CA ARG A 34 0.91 -2.13 -4.08
C ARG A 34 -0.07 -3.24 -4.41
N MET A 35 0.42 -4.32 -5.02
CA MET A 35 -0.31 -5.58 -5.05
C MET A 35 -0.45 -5.99 -3.60
N GLU A 36 -1.64 -5.73 -3.05
CA GLU A 36 -1.91 -6.04 -1.68
C GLU A 36 -2.08 -7.55 -1.61
N GLN A 37 -1.29 -8.12 -0.72
CA GLN A 37 -1.48 -9.42 -0.11
C GLN A 37 -0.77 -10.55 -0.83
N SER A 38 0.51 -10.70 -0.47
CA SER A 38 1.07 -12.04 -0.36
C SER A 38 0.03 -12.97 0.29
N ARG A 39 -0.22 -14.10 -0.38
CA ARG A 39 -1.16 -15.10 0.08
C ARG A 39 -0.38 -16.21 0.76
N LEU A 40 -0.84 -16.63 1.93
CA LEU A 40 -0.25 -17.75 2.61
C LEU A 40 -0.48 -19.00 1.78
N ARG A 41 0.60 -19.61 1.28
CA ARG A 41 0.52 -20.91 0.60
C ARG A 41 0.64 -22.05 1.60
N HIS A 42 1.59 -21.92 2.52
CA HIS A 42 1.87 -22.95 3.51
C HIS A 42 2.64 -22.36 4.69
N LEU A 43 2.46 -22.91 5.89
CA LEU A 43 3.34 -22.71 7.02
C LEU A 43 3.74 -24.03 7.67
N GLU A 44 4.94 -24.06 8.23
CA GLU A 44 5.51 -25.21 8.92
C GLU A 44 6.15 -24.76 10.24
N LEU A 45 6.08 -25.61 11.25
CA LEU A 45 6.61 -25.36 12.59
C LEU A 45 7.53 -26.52 12.98
N ILE A 46 8.78 -26.22 13.27
CA ILE A 46 9.80 -27.22 13.61
C ILE A 46 10.36 -26.89 15.01
N SER A 47 10.20 -27.80 15.96
CA SER A 47 10.78 -27.68 17.29
C SER A 47 12.31 -27.74 17.19
N ILE A 48 12.98 -26.77 17.81
CA ILE A 48 14.45 -26.68 17.89
C ILE A 48 14.92 -26.96 19.31
N GLN A 49 14.23 -26.40 20.30
CA GLN A 49 14.44 -26.61 21.75
C GLN A 49 13.10 -26.53 22.47
N GLU A 50 13.08 -26.74 23.80
CA GLU A 50 11.85 -26.81 24.62
C GLU A 50 10.80 -25.74 24.29
N THR A 51 11.20 -24.47 24.13
CA THR A 51 10.29 -23.37 23.79
C THR A 51 10.63 -22.66 22.48
N MET A 52 11.67 -23.11 21.76
CA MET A 52 12.13 -22.48 20.51
C MET A 52 11.65 -23.26 19.30
N VAL A 53 10.94 -22.57 18.41
CA VAL A 53 10.35 -23.14 17.20
C VAL A 53 10.81 -22.34 15.98
N LEU A 54 11.24 -23.04 14.94
CA LEU A 54 11.44 -22.46 13.63
C LEU A 54 10.10 -22.43 12.89
N LEU A 55 9.61 -21.22 12.62
CA LEU A 55 8.47 -20.97 11.75
C LEU A 55 8.96 -20.77 10.32
N ILE A 56 8.42 -21.56 9.40
CA ILE A 56 8.61 -21.40 7.95
C ILE A 56 7.28 -20.95 7.36
N VAL A 57 7.29 -19.83 6.63
CA VAL A 57 6.13 -19.28 5.92
C VAL A 57 6.43 -19.28 4.44
N VAL A 58 5.62 -20.00 3.67
CA VAL A 58 5.64 -20.04 2.21
C VAL A 58 4.46 -19.23 1.69
N LEU A 59 4.76 -18.28 0.82
CA LEU A 59 3.77 -17.44 0.18
C LEU A 59 3.55 -17.89 -1.27
N GLU A 60 2.42 -17.52 -1.84
CA GLU A 60 2.21 -17.61 -3.28
C GLU A 60 3.30 -16.79 -4.01
N GLY A 61 3.71 -17.27 -5.19
CA GLY A 61 4.89 -16.74 -5.88
C GLY A 61 6.23 -17.32 -5.40
N GLY A 62 6.22 -18.26 -4.44
CA GLY A 62 7.40 -19.03 -4.04
C GLY A 62 8.33 -18.31 -3.05
N ILE A 63 7.89 -17.20 -2.47
CA ILE A 63 8.63 -16.51 -1.41
C ILE A 63 8.59 -17.36 -0.14
N VAL A 64 9.77 -17.66 0.41
CA VAL A 64 9.90 -18.41 1.67
C VAL A 64 10.55 -17.50 2.72
N ARG A 65 9.94 -17.43 3.90
CA ARG A 65 10.45 -16.71 5.07
C ARG A 65 10.62 -17.65 6.25
N GLN A 66 11.68 -17.47 7.00
CA GLN A 66 12.01 -18.27 8.16
C GLN A 66 12.20 -17.34 9.36
N GLN A 67 11.59 -17.68 10.49
CA GLN A 67 11.71 -16.91 11.71
C GLN A 67 11.76 -17.84 12.93
N MET A 68 12.70 -17.57 13.84
CA MET A 68 12.72 -18.22 15.16
C MET A 68 11.66 -17.59 16.06
N LEU A 69 10.86 -18.42 16.73
CA LEU A 69 9.78 -18.04 17.61
C LEU A 69 9.99 -18.70 18.98
N ALA A 70 9.94 -17.90 20.04
CA ALA A 70 9.94 -18.40 21.42
C ALA A 70 8.49 -18.47 21.92
N LEU A 71 7.98 -19.68 22.15
CA LEU A 71 6.65 -19.92 22.69
C LEU A 71 6.65 -19.76 24.22
N GLU A 72 5.50 -19.36 24.78
CA GLU A 72 5.33 -19.24 26.23
C GLU A 72 5.32 -20.61 26.94
N GLU A 73 4.84 -21.64 26.25
CA GLU A 73 4.78 -23.02 26.72
C GLU A 73 5.56 -23.94 25.77
N SER A 74 6.14 -25.00 26.32
CA SER A 74 6.78 -26.02 25.50
C SER A 74 5.72 -26.88 24.80
N LEU A 75 5.81 -26.95 23.47
CA LEU A 75 4.96 -27.80 22.65
C LEU A 75 5.83 -28.87 22.00
N ASP A 76 5.36 -30.12 22.02
CA ASP A 76 6.01 -31.20 21.29
C ASP A 76 5.80 -31.06 19.77
N GLN A 77 6.60 -31.78 18.99
CA GLN A 77 6.55 -31.69 17.54
C GLN A 77 5.20 -32.13 16.96
N ASP A 78 4.51 -33.07 17.60
CA ASP A 78 3.19 -33.53 17.15
C ASP A 78 2.13 -32.45 17.32
N THR A 79 2.13 -31.73 18.45
CA THR A 79 1.22 -30.61 18.70
C THR A 79 1.52 -29.44 17.75
N LEU A 80 2.80 -29.12 17.51
CA LEU A 80 3.19 -28.11 16.53
C LEU A 80 2.73 -28.47 15.11
N THR A 81 2.86 -29.74 14.73
CA THR A 81 2.42 -30.23 13.42
C THR A 81 0.89 -30.12 13.27
N GLN A 82 0.13 -30.47 14.32
CA GLN A 82 -1.31 -30.31 14.33
C GLN A 82 -1.75 -28.84 14.24
N ALA A 83 -1.08 -27.95 15.00
CA ALA A 83 -1.31 -26.52 14.92
C ALA A 83 -1.00 -25.97 13.51
N ALA A 84 0.12 -26.36 12.92
CA ALA A 84 0.50 -25.95 11.56
C ALA A 84 -0.55 -26.39 10.53
N ASN A 85 -1.00 -27.65 10.58
CA ASN A 85 -2.03 -28.17 9.67
C ASN A 85 -3.35 -27.40 9.81
N ARG A 86 -3.81 -27.19 11.04
CA ARG A 86 -5.04 -26.44 11.30
C ARG A 86 -4.94 -24.99 10.82
N LEU A 87 -3.81 -24.33 11.05
CA LEU A 87 -3.59 -22.97 10.56
C LEU A 87 -3.52 -22.93 9.03
N ASN A 88 -2.91 -23.92 8.38
CA ASN A 88 -2.93 -24.05 6.92
C ASN A 88 -4.36 -24.23 6.39
N ASP A 89 -5.15 -25.13 6.96
CA ASP A 89 -6.55 -25.36 6.55
C ASP A 89 -7.39 -24.09 6.69
N LEU A 90 -7.17 -23.36 7.78
CA LEU A 90 -7.88 -22.12 8.04
C LEU A 90 -7.39 -20.98 7.15
N CYS A 91 -6.09 -20.87 6.87
CA CYS A 91 -5.47 -19.66 6.35
C CYS A 91 -4.89 -19.76 4.93
N ALA A 92 -4.83 -20.94 4.31
CA ALA A 92 -4.32 -21.11 2.96
C ALA A 92 -5.06 -20.21 1.95
N GLY A 93 -4.31 -19.62 1.03
CA GLY A 93 -4.79 -18.67 0.03
C GLY A 93 -5.25 -17.32 0.60
N ALA A 94 -5.19 -17.13 1.92
CA ALA A 94 -5.64 -15.90 2.57
C ALA A 94 -4.48 -14.91 2.76
N SER A 95 -4.87 -13.65 2.85
CA SER A 95 -3.98 -12.54 3.10
C SER A 95 -3.74 -12.26 4.57
N ALA A 96 -2.72 -11.46 4.87
CA ALA A 96 -2.43 -11.01 6.24
C ALA A 96 -3.68 -10.41 6.94
N ASN A 97 -4.47 -9.61 6.22
CA ASN A 97 -5.70 -9.00 6.75
C ASN A 97 -6.80 -10.04 7.04
N ARG A 98 -7.03 -10.98 6.11
CA ARG A 98 -8.02 -12.07 6.32
C ARG A 98 -7.60 -13.03 7.43
N ILE A 99 -6.31 -13.30 7.53
CA ILE A 99 -5.71 -14.12 8.58
C ILE A 99 -5.90 -13.45 9.95
N ALA A 100 -5.64 -12.15 10.06
CA ALA A 100 -5.83 -11.40 11.31
C ALA A 100 -7.30 -11.46 11.83
N LEU A 101 -8.29 -11.48 10.95
CA LEU A 101 -9.71 -11.63 11.32
C LEU A 101 -10.05 -13.01 11.91
N ARG A 102 -9.25 -14.04 11.60
CA ARG A 102 -9.46 -15.42 12.09
C ARG A 102 -8.83 -15.66 13.47
N ARG A 103 -8.06 -14.70 13.98
CA ARG A 103 -7.38 -14.76 15.30
C ARG A 103 -8.30 -15.14 16.45
N ALA A 104 -9.54 -14.64 16.44
CA ALA A 104 -10.51 -14.88 17.52
C ALA A 104 -10.98 -16.35 17.64
N GLN A 105 -10.68 -17.21 16.67
CA GLN A 105 -11.14 -18.61 16.60
C GLN A 105 -10.10 -19.62 17.14
N LEU A 106 -8.96 -19.12 17.65
CA LEU A 106 -7.76 -19.91 17.93
C LEU A 106 -7.34 -19.86 19.40
N GLY A 107 -6.57 -20.86 19.84
CA GLY A 107 -5.94 -20.89 21.17
C GLY A 107 -4.75 -19.93 21.28
N ALA A 108 -4.24 -19.70 22.50
CA ALA A 108 -3.19 -18.70 22.76
C ALA A 108 -1.91 -18.92 21.93
N ALA A 109 -1.39 -20.15 21.88
CA ALA A 109 -0.19 -20.48 21.11
C ALA A 109 -0.39 -20.26 19.59
N GLU A 110 -1.55 -20.68 19.06
CA GLU A 110 -1.91 -20.48 17.65
C GLU A 110 -2.04 -18.98 17.32
N GLN A 111 -2.60 -18.17 18.23
CA GLN A 111 -2.67 -16.71 18.07
C GLN A 111 -1.26 -16.09 18.01
N GLN A 112 -0.35 -16.53 18.89
CA GLN A 112 1.04 -16.04 18.90
C GLN A 112 1.74 -16.36 17.57
N ILE A 113 1.58 -17.58 17.04
CA ILE A 113 2.14 -17.98 15.74
C ILE A 113 1.55 -17.12 14.62
N LEU A 114 0.23 -16.95 14.61
CA LEU A 114 -0.50 -16.21 13.58
C LEU A 114 -0.14 -14.72 13.58
N ASP A 115 0.07 -14.12 14.76
CA ASP A 115 0.55 -12.73 14.89
C ASP A 115 1.94 -12.55 14.25
N VAL A 116 2.82 -13.56 14.34
CA VAL A 116 4.12 -13.55 13.67
C VAL A 116 3.98 -13.77 12.16
N VAL A 117 3.13 -14.70 11.71
CA VAL A 117 2.84 -14.90 10.28
C VAL A 117 2.32 -13.61 9.64
N VAL A 118 1.33 -12.95 10.24
CA VAL A 118 0.78 -11.67 9.75
C VAL A 118 1.86 -10.61 9.66
N ARG A 119 2.74 -10.51 10.66
CA ARG A 119 3.87 -9.56 10.65
C ARG A 119 4.85 -9.84 9.51
N ILE A 120 5.20 -11.10 9.27
CA ILE A 120 6.07 -11.52 8.18
C ILE A 120 5.45 -11.14 6.83
N MET A 121 4.17 -11.47 6.63
CA MET A 121 3.44 -11.17 5.39
C MET A 121 3.38 -9.67 5.12
N LYS A 122 3.01 -8.87 6.12
CA LYS A 122 3.01 -7.40 5.99
C LYS A 122 4.38 -6.85 5.59
N ARG A 123 5.46 -7.36 6.20
CA ARG A 123 6.83 -6.95 5.84
C ARG A 123 7.21 -7.34 4.41
N VAL A 124 6.71 -8.47 3.91
CA VAL A 124 6.92 -8.86 2.49
C VAL A 124 6.15 -7.92 1.57
N ASP A 125 4.91 -7.61 1.90
CA ASP A 125 4.08 -6.69 1.12
C ASP A 125 4.71 -5.27 1.10
N ASP A 126 5.26 -4.83 2.23
CA ASP A 126 5.96 -3.54 2.38
C ASP A 126 7.28 -3.45 1.61
N GLN A 127 7.88 -4.58 1.23
CA GLN A 127 9.14 -4.61 0.45
C GLN A 127 8.91 -4.45 -1.07
N THR A 128 7.66 -4.33 -1.52
CA THR A 128 7.37 -4.02 -2.93
C THR A 128 7.62 -2.53 -3.15
N ASP A 129 8.63 -2.18 -3.97
CA ASP A 129 9.01 -0.79 -4.24
C ASP A 129 7.79 0.03 -4.70
N LEU A 130 7.38 0.97 -3.84
CA LEU A 130 6.37 1.97 -4.19
C LEU A 130 7.02 2.92 -5.20
N HIS A 131 6.61 2.89 -6.46
CA HIS A 131 7.10 3.83 -7.46
C HIS A 131 6.27 5.10 -7.41
N LEU A 132 6.93 6.24 -7.24
CA LEU A 132 6.29 7.55 -7.21
C LEU A 132 6.43 8.26 -8.56
N TYR A 133 5.31 8.53 -9.21
CA TYR A 133 5.19 9.31 -10.44
C TYR A 133 4.70 10.71 -10.11
N ARG A 134 5.33 11.72 -10.74
CA ARG A 134 5.14 13.13 -10.44
C ARG A 134 5.02 13.93 -11.73
N ASP A 135 4.14 14.93 -11.73
CA ASP A 135 4.05 15.93 -12.80
C ASP A 135 3.49 17.25 -12.23
N GLY A 136 3.52 18.33 -13.01
CA GLY A 136 2.88 19.60 -12.66
C GLY A 136 3.70 20.51 -11.76
N LEU A 137 5.01 20.27 -11.60
CA LEU A 137 5.90 21.19 -10.88
C LEU A 137 5.83 22.61 -11.46
N VAL A 138 5.74 22.73 -12.78
CA VAL A 138 5.57 24.03 -13.46
C VAL A 138 4.23 24.68 -13.10
N HIS A 139 3.15 23.91 -12.93
CA HIS A 139 1.84 24.48 -12.58
C HIS A 139 1.84 25.05 -11.16
N ILE A 140 2.45 24.35 -10.19
CA ILE A 140 2.49 24.84 -8.82
C ILE A 140 3.40 26.07 -8.70
N LEU A 141 4.54 26.11 -9.38
CA LEU A 141 5.45 27.26 -9.35
C LEU A 141 4.88 28.53 -10.01
N HIS A 142 3.85 28.40 -10.85
CA HIS A 142 3.12 29.55 -11.40
C HIS A 142 2.07 30.16 -10.44
N GLN A 143 1.80 29.53 -9.30
CA GLN A 143 0.85 30.06 -8.33
C GLN A 143 1.47 31.24 -7.57
N PRO A 144 0.69 32.30 -7.26
CA PRO A 144 1.21 33.50 -6.60
C PRO A 144 1.80 33.22 -5.21
N GLU A 145 1.30 32.20 -4.51
CA GLU A 145 1.80 31.77 -3.20
C GLU A 145 3.26 31.29 -3.25
N PHE A 146 3.75 30.85 -4.40
CA PHE A 146 5.13 30.38 -4.59
C PHE A 146 5.99 31.34 -5.42
N ALA A 147 5.59 32.62 -5.53
CA ALA A 147 6.38 33.63 -6.23
C ALA A 147 7.68 34.01 -5.49
N LEU A 148 7.72 33.80 -4.16
CA LEU A 148 8.92 34.05 -3.36
C LEU A 148 9.92 32.89 -3.51
N PRO A 149 11.23 33.16 -3.66
CA PRO A 149 12.23 32.12 -3.84
C PRO A 149 12.29 31.08 -2.73
N GLU A 150 11.96 31.44 -1.50
CA GLU A 150 11.95 30.53 -0.35
C GLU A 150 10.80 29.52 -0.45
N SER A 151 9.56 29.99 -0.60
CA SER A 151 8.39 29.13 -0.77
C SER A 151 8.48 28.25 -2.02
N ALA A 152 9.04 28.79 -3.12
CA ALA A 152 9.34 28.00 -4.33
C ALA A 152 10.34 26.87 -4.08
N ARG A 153 11.41 27.12 -3.31
CA ARG A 153 12.37 26.07 -2.93
C ARG A 153 11.75 25.04 -2.02
N ASN A 154 10.95 25.46 -1.05
CA ASN A 154 10.29 24.56 -0.11
C ASN A 154 9.38 23.57 -0.84
N VAL A 155 8.55 24.06 -1.77
CA VAL A 155 7.65 23.18 -2.54
C VAL A 155 8.41 22.24 -3.49
N VAL A 156 9.52 22.69 -4.08
CA VAL A 156 10.39 21.82 -4.88
C VAL A 156 11.01 20.73 -4.01
N HIS A 157 11.56 21.08 -2.84
CA HIS A 157 12.13 20.11 -1.91
C HIS A 157 11.10 19.07 -1.47
N LEU A 158 9.90 19.52 -1.12
CA LEU A 158 8.79 18.65 -0.76
C LEU A 158 8.39 17.70 -1.90
N LEU A 159 8.35 18.19 -3.15
CA LEU A 159 8.03 17.36 -4.32
C LEU A 159 9.16 16.40 -4.71
N GLU A 160 10.41 16.71 -4.35
CA GLU A 160 11.57 15.85 -4.60
C GLU A 160 11.84 14.83 -3.48
N ASP A 161 11.32 15.06 -2.27
CA ASP A 161 11.43 14.12 -1.16
C ASP A 161 10.49 12.92 -1.37
N ARG A 162 11.01 11.92 -2.06
CA ARG A 162 10.30 10.67 -2.35
C ARG A 162 9.83 9.97 -1.07
N THR A 163 10.70 9.86 -0.06
CA THR A 163 10.40 9.14 1.18
C THR A 163 9.24 9.80 1.92
N LEU A 164 9.28 11.13 2.05
CA LEU A 164 8.22 11.90 2.70
C LEU A 164 6.87 11.74 1.98
N LEU A 165 6.86 11.82 0.65
CA LEU A 165 5.64 11.66 -0.14
C LEU A 165 5.10 10.23 -0.06
N GLU A 166 5.96 9.22 -0.05
CA GLU A 166 5.58 7.82 0.09
C GLU A 166 4.94 7.54 1.46
N ASP A 167 5.55 8.04 2.54
CA ASP A 167 5.03 7.88 3.90
C ASP A 167 3.67 8.56 4.06
N LEU A 168 3.55 9.79 3.55
CA LEU A 168 2.31 10.56 3.57
C LEU A 168 1.20 9.84 2.79
N LEU A 169 1.48 9.41 1.56
CA LEU A 169 0.51 8.72 0.72
C LEU A 169 0.11 7.36 1.32
N THR A 170 1.05 6.64 1.93
CA THR A 170 0.79 5.34 2.58
C THR A 170 -0.13 5.50 3.79
N GLU A 171 0.09 6.50 4.65
CA GLU A 171 -0.81 6.79 5.78
C GLU A 171 -2.24 7.07 5.31
N MET A 172 -2.39 7.81 4.20
CA MET A 172 -3.71 8.13 3.64
C MET A 172 -4.46 6.94 3.06
N LEU A 173 -3.73 5.92 2.60
CA LEU A 173 -4.34 4.68 2.09
C LEU A 173 -5.07 3.88 3.18
N GLU A 174 -4.67 4.01 4.45
CA GLU A 174 -5.28 3.27 5.57
C GLU A 174 -6.70 3.77 5.89
N VAL A 175 -6.96 5.07 5.74
CA VAL A 175 -8.26 5.69 6.07
C VAL A 175 -9.31 5.41 5.00
N GLY A 176 -8.88 5.34 3.73
CA GLY A 176 -9.76 5.17 2.57
C GLY A 176 -10.52 6.43 2.17
N GLY A 177 -11.08 6.43 0.96
CA GLY A 177 -11.80 7.59 0.39
C GLY A 177 -10.91 8.80 0.09
N VAL A 178 -11.51 9.92 -0.30
CA VAL A 178 -10.76 11.16 -0.57
C VAL A 178 -10.36 11.83 0.74
N GLN A 179 -9.06 12.07 0.91
CA GLN A 179 -8.47 12.74 2.07
C GLN A 179 -7.94 14.10 1.67
N VAL A 180 -8.03 15.07 2.60
CA VAL A 180 -7.49 16.42 2.42
C VAL A 180 -6.59 16.71 3.60
N VAL A 181 -5.33 17.05 3.34
CA VAL A 181 -4.40 17.55 4.35
C VAL A 181 -4.06 18.99 4.03
N ILE A 182 -4.30 19.84 5.01
CA ILE A 182 -4.01 21.27 4.95
C ILE A 182 -2.75 21.50 5.77
N GLY A 183 -1.77 22.19 5.17
CA GLY A 183 -0.53 22.51 5.84
C GLY A 183 -0.74 23.23 7.17
N GLY A 184 0.08 22.89 8.16
CA GLY A 184 -0.05 23.44 9.51
C GLY A 184 -1.10 22.73 10.38
N GLU A 185 -1.85 21.77 9.86
CA GLU A 185 -2.69 20.85 10.65
C GLU A 185 -2.04 19.46 10.73
N GLY A 186 -1.78 18.97 11.95
CA GLY A 186 -1.33 17.60 12.19
C GLY A 186 0.19 17.39 12.24
N ARG A 187 0.64 16.22 11.79
CA ARG A 187 2.01 15.70 11.98
C ARG A 187 3.04 16.20 10.95
N TRP A 188 2.59 16.68 9.79
CA TRP A 188 3.42 16.97 8.63
C TRP A 188 3.80 18.45 8.54
N ASN A 189 4.80 18.85 9.33
CA ASN A 189 5.32 20.22 9.36
C ASN A 189 5.96 20.66 8.04
N GLU A 190 6.31 19.72 7.19
CA GLU A 190 6.88 19.91 5.86
C GLU A 190 5.85 20.48 4.88
N LEU A 191 4.54 20.34 5.18
CA LEU A 191 3.44 20.85 4.36
C LEU A 191 3.05 22.30 4.69
N LYS A 192 3.80 23.02 5.53
CA LYS A 192 3.44 24.35 6.07
C LYS A 192 2.96 25.41 5.08
N GLU A 193 3.23 25.28 3.78
CA GLU A 193 2.81 26.23 2.74
C GLU A 193 1.91 25.57 1.68
N CYS A 194 1.62 24.28 1.82
CA CYS A 194 0.94 23.47 0.83
C CYS A 194 -0.30 22.78 1.40
N SER A 195 -1.12 22.24 0.51
CA SER A 195 -2.19 21.32 0.84
C SER A 195 -2.20 20.19 -0.16
N LEU A 196 -2.62 19.02 0.31
CA LEU A 196 -2.64 17.79 -0.47
C LEU A 196 -4.05 17.21 -0.46
N VAL A 197 -4.57 16.88 -1.64
CA VAL A 197 -5.82 16.13 -1.80
C VAL A 197 -5.49 14.80 -2.42
N VAL A 198 -5.83 13.70 -1.75
CA VAL A 198 -5.44 12.34 -2.14
C VAL A 198 -6.66 11.44 -2.19
N SER A 199 -6.64 10.48 -3.10
CA SER A 199 -7.60 9.37 -3.13
C SER A 199 -6.85 8.06 -3.36
N PRO A 200 -7.27 6.96 -2.69
CA PRO A 200 -6.88 5.63 -3.10
C PRO A 200 -7.47 5.33 -4.48
N TYR A 201 -6.79 4.48 -5.24
CA TYR A 201 -7.28 3.83 -6.45
C TYR A 201 -6.87 2.35 -6.44
N GLY A 202 -7.52 1.53 -7.27
CA GLY A 202 -7.24 0.10 -7.43
C GLY A 202 -8.43 -0.79 -7.08
N VAL A 203 -8.16 -2.06 -6.82
CA VAL A 203 -9.17 -3.08 -6.52
C VAL A 203 -9.16 -3.37 -5.03
N SER A 204 -10.30 -3.16 -4.37
CA SER A 204 -10.40 -3.30 -2.91
C SER A 204 -10.02 -4.71 -2.46
N GLY A 205 -8.98 -4.81 -1.63
CA GLY A 205 -8.50 -6.08 -1.07
C GLY A 205 -7.51 -6.83 -1.96
N GLU A 206 -7.14 -6.31 -3.13
CA GLU A 206 -6.19 -6.95 -4.06
C GLU A 206 -5.03 -6.03 -4.45
N ALA A 207 -5.30 -4.77 -4.77
CA ALA A 207 -4.25 -3.84 -5.17
C ALA A 207 -4.67 -2.42 -4.86
N ARG A 208 -3.81 -1.67 -4.17
CA ARG A 208 -4.07 -0.28 -3.78
C ARG A 208 -2.88 0.62 -4.08
N GLY A 209 -3.17 1.73 -4.72
CA GLY A 209 -2.25 2.84 -4.92
C GLY A 209 -2.93 4.14 -4.53
N ALA A 210 -2.16 5.20 -4.37
CA ALA A 210 -2.67 6.53 -4.07
C ALA A 210 -2.37 7.47 -5.22
N LEU A 211 -3.28 8.41 -5.46
CA LEU A 211 -3.00 9.57 -6.30
C LEU A 211 -3.50 10.83 -5.62
N GLY A 212 -2.86 11.95 -5.92
CA GLY A 212 -3.25 13.21 -5.34
C GLY A 212 -2.70 14.41 -6.07
N VAL A 213 -3.19 15.57 -5.65
CA VAL A 213 -2.71 16.87 -6.12
C VAL A 213 -2.22 17.70 -4.94
N MET A 214 -1.08 18.34 -5.14
CA MET A 214 -0.45 19.26 -4.20
C MET A 214 -0.57 20.68 -4.75
N GLY A 215 -1.02 21.60 -3.92
CA GLY A 215 -1.21 23.00 -4.28
C GLY A 215 -1.09 23.93 -3.07
N PRO A 216 -1.30 25.24 -3.26
CA PRO A 216 -1.33 26.20 -2.16
C PRO A 216 -2.51 25.93 -1.22
N MET A 217 -2.43 26.41 0.03
CA MET A 217 -3.51 26.24 1.03
C MET A 217 -4.87 26.76 0.58
N ARG A 218 -4.89 27.73 -0.33
CA ARG A 218 -6.10 28.36 -0.86
C ARG A 218 -6.52 27.82 -2.24
N MET A 219 -6.05 26.62 -2.59
CA MET A 219 -6.42 25.98 -3.86
C MET A 219 -7.94 25.73 -3.99
N PRO A 220 -8.47 25.61 -5.22
CA PRO A 220 -9.89 25.30 -5.42
C PRO A 220 -10.20 23.83 -5.06
N TYR A 221 -10.44 23.57 -3.77
CA TYR A 221 -10.66 22.22 -3.23
C TYR A 221 -11.77 21.45 -3.93
N SER A 222 -12.88 22.10 -4.31
CA SER A 222 -13.97 21.45 -5.04
C SER A 222 -13.50 20.85 -6.37
N ARG A 223 -12.66 21.57 -7.11
CA ARG A 223 -12.05 21.09 -8.36
C ARG A 223 -11.01 20.01 -8.07
N ALA A 224 -10.14 20.22 -7.09
CA ALA A 224 -9.11 19.25 -6.71
C ALA A 224 -9.71 17.89 -6.33
N ILE A 225 -10.67 17.89 -5.40
CA ILE A 225 -11.38 16.69 -4.92
C ILE A 225 -12.10 15.98 -6.07
N SER A 226 -12.82 16.71 -6.92
CA SER A 226 -13.55 16.13 -8.04
C SER A 226 -12.61 15.50 -9.08
N THR A 227 -11.51 16.18 -9.38
CA THR A 227 -10.49 15.71 -10.34
C THR A 227 -9.80 14.45 -9.83
N VAL A 228 -9.32 14.48 -8.59
CA VAL A 228 -8.67 13.34 -7.93
C VAL A 228 -9.61 12.14 -7.88
N ARG A 229 -10.87 12.33 -7.45
CA ARG A 229 -11.87 11.25 -7.40
C ARG A 229 -12.14 10.64 -8.77
N TYR A 230 -12.28 11.48 -9.79
CA TYR A 230 -12.56 11.02 -11.15
C TYR A 230 -11.42 10.18 -11.72
N VAL A 231 -10.17 10.66 -11.62
CA VAL A 231 -9.00 9.92 -12.12
C VAL A 231 -8.77 8.65 -11.31
N ALA A 232 -9.01 8.67 -9.99
CA ALA A 232 -8.94 7.46 -9.17
C ALA A 232 -9.95 6.40 -9.60
N GLY A 233 -11.17 6.81 -9.98
CA GLY A 233 -12.17 5.93 -10.57
C GLY A 233 -11.68 5.31 -11.88
N LEU A 234 -11.20 6.15 -12.81
CA LEU A 234 -10.70 5.69 -14.12
C LEU A 234 -9.55 4.68 -13.98
N LEU A 235 -8.57 4.96 -13.13
CA LEU A 235 -7.49 4.01 -12.88
C LEU A 235 -8.01 2.72 -12.26
N SER A 236 -8.93 2.80 -11.29
CA SER A 236 -9.51 1.61 -10.66
C SER A 236 -10.25 0.72 -11.66
N ASP A 237 -10.97 1.31 -12.61
CA ASP A 237 -11.67 0.58 -13.67
C ASP A 237 -10.69 -0.07 -14.66
N LEU A 238 -9.68 0.68 -15.11
CA LEU A 238 -8.61 0.14 -15.97
C LEU A 238 -7.91 -1.05 -15.31
N PHE A 239 -7.55 -0.93 -14.03
CA PHE A 239 -6.90 -2.01 -13.30
C PHE A 239 -7.80 -3.22 -13.10
N ARG A 240 -9.10 -3.01 -12.89
CA ARG A 240 -10.08 -4.11 -12.83
C ARG A 240 -10.15 -4.87 -14.15
N GLU A 241 -10.08 -4.19 -15.29
CA GLU A 241 -10.07 -4.86 -16.60
C GLU A 241 -8.78 -5.67 -16.84
N VAL A 242 -7.62 -5.12 -16.46
CA VAL A 242 -6.32 -5.77 -16.66
C VAL A 242 -6.08 -6.94 -15.71
N TYR A 243 -6.54 -6.85 -14.45
CA TYR A 243 -6.26 -7.84 -13.41
C TYR A 243 -7.48 -8.69 -13.00
N GLY A 244 -8.71 -8.27 -13.29
CA GLY A 244 -9.95 -8.95 -12.91
C GLY A 244 -10.39 -10.09 -13.83
N GLY A 245 -9.66 -10.36 -14.92
CA GLY A 245 -9.96 -11.44 -15.87
C GLY A 245 -9.68 -12.87 -15.37
N GLY A 246 -9.41 -13.07 -14.08
CA GLY A 246 -9.03 -14.36 -13.48
C GLY A 246 -10.14 -15.18 -12.83
N GLU A 247 -11.35 -14.62 -12.62
CA GLU A 247 -12.43 -15.30 -11.87
C GLU A 247 -13.64 -15.78 -12.72
N GLU A 248 -13.56 -15.75 -14.04
CA GLU A 248 -14.57 -16.41 -14.89
C GLU A 248 -14.01 -17.69 -15.51
N LEU A 249 -14.16 -18.82 -14.81
CA LEU A 249 -14.34 -20.18 -15.35
C LEU A 249 -14.36 -21.21 -14.20
N SER A 250 -15.44 -21.25 -13.43
CA SER A 250 -15.85 -22.42 -12.63
C SER A 250 -17.31 -22.25 -12.22
N THR A 251 -18.23 -22.56 -13.13
CA THR A 251 -19.60 -22.98 -12.78
C THR A 251 -19.80 -24.38 -13.33
#